data_AF-W4RNQ1-F1
#
_entry.id   AF-W4RNQ1-F1
#
_cell.length_a   1.000
_cell.length_b   1.000
_cell.length_c   1.000
_cell.angle_alpha   90.00
_cell.angle_beta   90.00
_cell.angle_gamma   90.00
#
_symmetry.space_group_name_H-M   'P 1'
#
loop_
_entity.id
_entity.type
_entity.pdbx_description
1 polymer ?
#
loop_
_entity_poly.entity_id
_entity_poly.type
_entity_poly.pdbx_seq_one_letter_code
_entity_poly.pdbx_strand_id
1 'polypeptide(L)'
;MEMLGVALPGNGTLVATSKERHKLIYDAARHLVEMVKKDIKPRDIITQETIDDAFALDMAMGGSTNTVLHTLAIANEAEIDYDLSRINEVAKRIPYLSKISPASHYSMQDVHNAGGVSAIIKQLCEMEGAVHPDRITITGKSLYENVKDAEVLNNDVIRSKETAYSPVGGLSILFGNIAPDGGVIKVGAVDPSIKTFKGEAIVYESQDEALVESKVAMYVRGMWLSSAMKGQKAVRECRKCLRQQPPLPEEDWKRRLP
;
A
#
# COMPACT_ATOMS: atom_id res chain seq x y z
N MET A 1 -5.23 -7.29 1.46
CA MET A 1 -6.04 -8.53 1.49
C MET A 1 -7.40 -8.33 2.13
N GLU A 2 -7.50 -7.88 3.39
CA GLU A 2 -8.79 -7.61 4.03
C GLU A 2 -9.60 -6.55 3.27
N MET A 3 -8.97 -5.40 2.97
CA MET A 3 -9.60 -4.40 2.11
C MET A 3 -9.93 -4.93 0.71
N LEU A 4 -9.05 -5.73 0.09
CA LEU A 4 -9.35 -6.37 -1.19
C LEU A 4 -10.57 -7.31 -1.15
N GLY A 5 -11.14 -7.58 0.03
CA GLY A 5 -12.31 -8.44 0.18
C GLY A 5 -12.00 -9.92 0.04
N VAL A 6 -10.72 -10.31 -0.08
CA VAL A 6 -10.24 -11.70 -0.22
C VAL A 6 -9.75 -12.32 1.10
N ALA A 7 -9.91 -11.60 2.20
CA ALA A 7 -9.65 -12.10 3.54
C ALA A 7 -10.75 -11.63 4.50
N LEU A 8 -10.98 -12.40 5.57
CA LEU A 8 -12.01 -12.11 6.55
C LEU A 8 -11.66 -10.85 7.37
N PRO A 9 -12.67 -10.12 7.89
CA PRO A 9 -12.45 -9.02 8.82
C PRO A 9 -11.57 -9.41 10.01
N GLY A 10 -10.66 -8.53 10.39
CA GLY A 10 -9.67 -8.76 11.45
C GLY A 10 -8.41 -9.50 10.98
N ASN A 11 -8.36 -10.01 9.75
CA ASN A 11 -7.17 -10.69 9.23
C ASN A 11 -5.92 -9.81 9.23
N GLY A 12 -6.07 -8.51 9.01
CA GLY A 12 -4.99 -7.54 8.92
C GLY A 12 -4.33 -7.20 10.26
N THR A 13 -4.97 -7.47 11.40
CA THR A 13 -4.47 -7.01 12.71
C THR A 13 -4.42 -8.07 13.80
N LEU A 14 -5.22 -9.15 13.71
CA LEU A 14 -5.19 -10.23 14.70
C LEU A 14 -3.77 -10.80 14.83
N VAL A 15 -3.27 -10.96 16.05
CA VAL A 15 -1.93 -11.54 16.21
C VAL A 15 -1.92 -13.03 15.88
N ALA A 16 -0.79 -13.50 15.37
CA ALA A 16 -0.65 -14.88 14.89
C ALA A 16 -0.89 -15.94 15.99
N THR A 17 -0.61 -15.62 17.24
CA THR A 17 -0.68 -16.53 18.39
C THR A 17 -2.01 -16.48 19.14
N SER A 18 -2.97 -15.65 18.71
CA SER A 18 -4.24 -15.49 19.44
C SER A 18 -5.23 -16.63 19.18
N LYS A 19 -6.15 -16.85 20.12
CA LYS A 19 -7.23 -17.84 19.95
C LYS A 19 -8.19 -17.43 18.83
N GLU A 20 -8.38 -16.13 18.67
CA GLU A 20 -9.20 -15.50 17.63
C GLU A 20 -8.62 -15.78 16.25
N ARG A 21 -7.29 -15.85 16.10
CA ARG A 21 -6.63 -16.25 14.85
C ARG A 21 -6.98 -17.68 14.46
N HIS A 22 -7.05 -18.61 15.42
CA HIS A 22 -7.50 -19.97 15.15
C HIS A 22 -8.95 -19.98 14.67
N LYS A 23 -9.84 -19.25 15.34
CA LYS A 23 -11.24 -19.12 14.91
C LYS A 23 -11.34 -18.58 13.47
N LEU A 24 -10.56 -17.55 13.15
CA LEU A 24 -10.52 -16.95 11.80
C LEU A 24 -10.15 -17.97 10.72
N ILE A 25 -9.21 -18.90 11.00
CA ILE A 25 -8.83 -19.97 10.07
C ILE A 25 -10.00 -20.92 9.82
N TYR A 26 -10.70 -21.34 10.87
CA TYR A 26 -11.90 -22.19 10.73
C TYR A 26 -13.01 -21.47 9.97
N ASP A 27 -13.23 -20.20 10.25
CA ASP A 27 -14.24 -19.38 9.57
C ASP A 27 -13.88 -19.22 8.08
N ALA A 28 -12.59 -19.03 7.75
CA ALA A 28 -12.11 -18.93 6.38
C ALA A 28 -12.38 -20.21 5.58
N ALA A 29 -12.18 -21.39 6.19
CA ALA A 29 -12.49 -22.66 5.55
C ALA A 29 -13.99 -22.81 5.26
N ARG A 30 -14.87 -22.35 6.17
CA ARG A 30 -16.32 -22.35 5.92
C ARG A 30 -16.70 -21.43 4.77
N HIS A 31 -16.15 -20.22 4.75
CA HIS A 31 -16.40 -19.27 3.66
C HIS A 31 -15.89 -19.78 2.31
N LEU A 32 -14.73 -20.45 2.26
CA LEU A 32 -14.24 -21.09 1.04
C LEU A 32 -15.25 -22.09 0.47
N VAL A 33 -15.82 -22.96 1.31
CA VAL A 33 -16.84 -23.94 0.86
C VAL A 33 -18.09 -23.23 0.33
N GLU A 34 -18.53 -22.15 0.98
CA GLU A 34 -19.68 -21.37 0.51
C GLU A 34 -19.41 -20.64 -0.81
N MET A 35 -18.20 -20.12 -1.01
CA MET A 35 -17.80 -19.51 -2.28
C MET A 35 -17.80 -20.53 -3.42
N VAL A 36 -17.28 -21.74 -3.18
CA VAL A 36 -17.31 -22.83 -4.17
C VAL A 36 -18.74 -23.20 -4.54
N LYS A 37 -19.65 -23.30 -3.56
CA LYS A 37 -21.07 -23.58 -3.82
C LYS A 37 -21.77 -22.48 -4.64
N LYS A 38 -21.38 -21.22 -4.43
CA LYS A 38 -21.93 -20.05 -5.11
C LYS A 38 -21.19 -19.68 -6.40
N ASP A 39 -20.18 -20.46 -6.76
CA ASP A 39 -19.24 -20.19 -7.86
C ASP A 39 -18.63 -18.77 -7.86
N ILE A 40 -18.29 -18.25 -6.67
CA ILE A 40 -17.62 -16.95 -6.53
C ILE A 40 -16.10 -17.18 -6.66
N LYS A 41 -15.49 -16.56 -7.66
CA LYS A 41 -14.07 -16.68 -8.02
C LYS A 41 -13.29 -15.44 -7.60
N PRO A 42 -11.95 -15.52 -7.49
CA PRO A 42 -11.12 -14.35 -7.15
C PRO A 42 -11.35 -13.14 -8.08
N ARG A 43 -11.51 -13.36 -9.39
CA ARG A 43 -11.76 -12.28 -10.36
C ARG A 43 -13.16 -11.65 -10.25
N ASP A 44 -14.10 -12.29 -9.57
CA ASP A 44 -15.40 -11.68 -9.27
C ASP A 44 -15.30 -10.67 -8.13
N ILE A 45 -14.23 -10.74 -7.33
CA ILE A 45 -13.96 -9.84 -6.18
C ILE A 45 -12.88 -8.82 -6.56
N ILE A 46 -11.80 -9.25 -7.21
CA ILE A 46 -10.70 -8.38 -7.60
C ILE A 46 -11.09 -7.60 -8.85
N THR A 47 -11.50 -6.36 -8.62
CA THR A 47 -11.85 -5.37 -9.65
C THR A 47 -10.94 -4.15 -9.53
N GLN A 48 -11.00 -3.26 -10.53
CA GLN A 48 -10.28 -1.97 -10.48
C GLN A 48 -10.66 -1.14 -9.25
N GLU A 49 -11.94 -1.12 -8.88
CA GLU A 49 -12.45 -0.46 -7.67
C GLU A 49 -11.86 -1.06 -6.39
N THR A 50 -11.73 -2.39 -6.36
CA THR A 50 -11.16 -3.10 -5.20
C THR A 50 -9.66 -2.80 -5.04
N ILE A 51 -8.95 -2.59 -6.16
CA ILE A 51 -7.57 -2.13 -6.17
C ILE A 51 -7.46 -0.69 -5.66
N ASP A 52 -8.34 0.22 -6.13
CA ASP A 52 -8.40 1.60 -5.64
C ASP A 52 -8.63 1.62 -4.12
N ASP A 53 -9.56 0.80 -3.63
CA ASP A 53 -9.86 0.67 -2.19
C ASP A 53 -8.66 0.14 -1.40
N ALA A 54 -7.90 -0.81 -1.96
CA ALA A 54 -6.68 -1.31 -1.31
C ALA A 54 -5.63 -0.21 -1.15
N PHE A 55 -5.45 0.65 -2.17
CA PHE A 55 -4.62 1.83 -2.05
C PHE A 55 -5.18 2.84 -1.05
N ALA A 56 -6.50 3.00 -0.97
CA ALA A 56 -7.12 3.85 0.03
C ALA A 56 -6.78 3.41 1.45
N LEU A 57 -6.88 2.12 1.77
CA LEU A 57 -6.46 1.62 3.09
C LEU A 57 -4.97 1.83 3.33
N ASP A 58 -4.12 1.52 2.33
CA ASP A 58 -2.67 1.68 2.44
C ASP A 58 -2.31 3.14 2.75
N MET A 59 -2.93 4.10 2.06
CA MET A 59 -2.72 5.53 2.27
C MET A 59 -3.25 6.03 3.62
N ALA A 60 -4.40 5.51 4.06
CA ALA A 60 -4.97 5.83 5.37
C ALA A 60 -4.10 5.34 6.52
N MET A 61 -3.30 4.29 6.30
CA MET A 61 -2.40 3.70 7.30
C MET A 61 -0.92 4.05 7.08
N GLY A 62 -0.60 4.80 6.03
CA GLY A 62 0.77 5.13 5.66
C GLY A 62 1.60 3.88 5.37
N GLY A 63 1.07 2.99 4.53
CA GLY A 63 1.64 1.70 4.20
C GLY A 63 2.95 1.76 3.41
N SER A 64 3.36 0.61 2.89
CA SER A 64 4.67 0.44 2.24
C SER A 64 4.60 0.85 0.78
N THR A 65 5.66 1.47 0.24
CA THR A 65 5.76 1.67 -1.21
C THR A 65 5.75 0.34 -1.98
N ASN A 66 6.18 -0.76 -1.35
CA ASN A 66 6.07 -2.10 -1.93
C ASN A 66 4.63 -2.55 -2.16
N THR A 67 3.65 -1.98 -1.45
CA THR A 67 2.23 -2.26 -1.71
C THR A 67 1.88 -1.95 -3.16
N VAL A 68 2.47 -0.90 -3.77
CA VAL A 68 2.28 -0.60 -5.20
C VAL A 68 2.70 -1.78 -6.08
N LEU A 69 3.89 -2.33 -5.85
CA LEU A 69 4.39 -3.47 -6.63
C LEU A 69 3.50 -4.71 -6.49
N HIS A 70 3.12 -5.07 -5.26
CA HIS A 70 2.31 -6.26 -5.01
C HIS A 70 0.88 -6.12 -5.54
N THR A 71 0.28 -4.94 -5.39
CA THR A 71 -1.08 -4.69 -5.86
C THR A 71 -1.14 -4.65 -7.39
N LEU A 72 -0.12 -4.12 -8.07
CA LEU A 72 -0.04 -4.18 -9.53
C LEU A 72 0.19 -5.61 -10.05
N ALA A 73 0.94 -6.44 -9.32
CA ALA A 73 1.06 -7.85 -9.65
C ALA A 73 -0.29 -8.58 -9.53
N ILE A 74 -1.08 -8.27 -8.50
CA ILE A 74 -2.46 -8.78 -8.36
C ILE A 74 -3.34 -8.29 -9.52
N ALA A 75 -3.24 -7.01 -9.89
CA ALA A 75 -3.99 -6.45 -11.01
C ALA A 75 -3.66 -7.18 -12.32
N ASN A 76 -2.38 -7.42 -12.59
CA ASN A 76 -1.93 -8.15 -13.77
C ASN A 76 -2.47 -9.60 -13.82
N GLU A 77 -2.40 -10.33 -12.70
CA GLU A 77 -2.96 -11.69 -12.60
C GLU A 77 -4.49 -11.71 -12.76
N ALA A 78 -5.16 -10.65 -12.32
CA ALA A 78 -6.59 -10.45 -12.52
C ALA A 78 -6.96 -9.96 -13.94
N GLU A 79 -5.97 -9.79 -14.83
CA GLU A 79 -6.14 -9.22 -16.18
C GLU A 79 -6.72 -7.79 -16.18
N ILE A 80 -6.38 -7.02 -15.16
CA ILE A 80 -6.76 -5.61 -15.02
C ILE A 80 -5.59 -4.74 -15.45
N ASP A 81 -5.79 -3.99 -16.54
CA ASP A 81 -4.89 -2.90 -16.91
C ASP A 81 -5.12 -1.70 -15.98
N TYR A 82 -4.20 -1.52 -15.03
CA TYR A 82 -4.34 -0.53 -13.97
C TYR A 82 -3.38 0.65 -14.17
N ASP A 83 -3.95 1.81 -14.52
CA ASP A 83 -3.20 3.05 -14.66
C ASP A 83 -2.66 3.55 -13.30
N LEU A 84 -1.35 3.72 -13.21
CA LEU A 84 -0.67 4.27 -12.03
C LEU A 84 -1.18 5.66 -11.62
N SER A 85 -1.66 6.46 -12.56
CA SER A 85 -2.21 7.80 -12.27
C SER A 85 -3.39 7.73 -11.29
N ARG A 86 -4.15 6.63 -11.27
CA ARG A 86 -5.26 6.40 -10.34
C ARG A 86 -4.84 6.42 -8.90
N ILE A 87 -3.62 6.00 -8.58
CA ILE A 87 -3.06 6.05 -7.23
C ILE A 87 -3.05 7.50 -6.73
N ASN A 88 -2.74 8.47 -7.59
CA ASN A 88 -2.80 9.89 -7.23
C ASN A 88 -4.24 10.37 -7.02
N GLU A 89 -5.21 9.88 -7.80
CA GLU A 89 -6.63 10.22 -7.60
C GLU A 89 -7.17 9.66 -6.29
N VAL A 90 -6.77 8.45 -5.91
CA VAL A 90 -7.03 7.88 -4.57
C VAL A 90 -6.36 8.74 -3.50
N ALA A 91 -5.09 9.11 -3.66
CA ALA A 91 -4.36 9.88 -2.65
C ALA A 91 -5.00 11.24 -2.31
N LYS A 92 -5.63 11.90 -3.29
CA LYS A 92 -6.30 13.21 -3.09
C LYS A 92 -7.51 13.15 -2.15
N ARG A 93 -8.20 12.01 -2.09
CA ARG A 93 -9.48 11.85 -1.37
C ARG A 93 -9.37 11.11 -0.04
N ILE A 94 -8.19 10.58 0.28
CA ILE A 94 -7.99 9.72 1.45
C ILE A 94 -7.17 10.42 2.53
N PRO A 95 -7.71 10.62 3.75
CA PRO A 95 -6.96 11.17 4.86
C PRO A 95 -5.98 10.14 5.45
N TYR A 96 -4.87 10.62 6.02
CA TYR A 96 -3.91 9.78 6.73
C TYR A 96 -4.33 9.59 8.20
N LEU A 97 -5.07 8.52 8.47
CA LEU A 97 -5.78 8.27 9.74
C LEU A 97 -4.93 7.60 10.82
N SER A 98 -4.07 6.64 10.44
CA SER A 98 -3.27 5.87 11.41
C SER A 98 -1.82 5.83 10.99
N LYS A 99 -0.95 6.52 11.73
CA LYS A 99 0.49 6.54 11.47
C LYS A 99 1.13 5.40 12.27
N ILE A 100 1.68 4.40 11.58
CA ILE A 100 2.22 3.18 12.18
C ILE A 100 3.75 3.16 12.04
N SER A 101 4.44 2.50 12.96
CA SER A 101 5.88 2.25 12.89
C SER A 101 6.30 1.71 11.51
N PRO A 102 7.38 2.24 10.91
CA PRO A 102 8.41 3.09 11.52
C PRO A 102 8.09 4.60 11.54
N ALA A 103 6.94 5.05 11.02
CA ALA A 103 6.62 6.47 10.95
C ALA A 103 6.13 7.07 12.28
N SER A 104 5.79 6.23 13.26
CA SER A 104 5.43 6.61 14.63
C SER A 104 5.92 5.56 15.64
N HIS A 105 5.56 5.78 16.91
CA HIS A 105 5.76 4.82 17.99
C HIS A 105 4.64 3.76 18.10
N TYR A 106 3.54 3.88 17.34
CA TYR A 106 2.44 2.90 17.36
C TYR A 106 2.77 1.66 16.53
N SER A 107 2.44 0.50 17.07
CA SER A 107 2.60 -0.81 16.43
C SER A 107 1.30 -1.29 15.80
N MET A 108 1.36 -2.36 15.00
CA MET A 108 0.15 -3.05 14.51
C MET A 108 -0.71 -3.62 15.64
N GLN A 109 -0.12 -3.94 16.81
CA GLN A 109 -0.88 -4.37 17.98
C GLN A 109 -1.70 -3.21 18.57
N ASP A 110 -1.14 -2.00 18.58
CA ASP A 110 -1.88 -0.82 19.04
C ASP A 110 -3.06 -0.54 18.10
N VAL A 111 -2.86 -0.67 16.78
CA VAL A 111 -3.96 -0.59 15.80
C VAL A 111 -5.01 -1.66 16.05
N HIS A 112 -4.60 -2.90 16.33
CA HIS A 112 -5.54 -3.97 16.69
C HIS A 112 -6.39 -3.59 17.91
N ASN A 113 -5.75 -3.12 18.98
CA ASN A 113 -6.42 -2.72 20.22
C ASN A 113 -7.31 -1.49 20.05
N ALA A 114 -7.00 -0.62 19.08
CA ALA A 114 -7.78 0.56 18.75
C ALA A 114 -9.03 0.27 17.90
N GLY A 115 -9.32 -1.00 17.55
CA GLY A 115 -10.44 -1.39 16.69
C GLY A 115 -10.02 -2.11 15.40
N GLY A 116 -8.72 -2.13 15.12
CA GLY A 116 -8.14 -2.85 14.00
C GLY A 116 -8.37 -2.20 12.64
N VAL A 117 -7.97 -2.92 11.58
CA VAL A 117 -8.16 -2.49 10.20
C VAL A 117 -9.64 -2.33 9.87
N SER A 118 -10.52 -3.17 10.43
CA SER A 118 -11.97 -3.04 10.27
C SER A 118 -12.51 -1.66 10.65
N ALA A 119 -12.02 -1.07 11.75
CA ALA A 119 -12.44 0.27 12.18
C ALA A 119 -11.98 1.36 11.20
N ILE A 120 -10.79 1.20 10.60
CA ILE A 120 -10.29 2.10 9.56
C ILE A 120 -11.11 1.96 8.28
N ILE A 121 -11.39 0.73 7.85
CA ILE A 121 -12.23 0.46 6.67
C ILE A 121 -13.62 1.07 6.86
N LYS A 122 -14.24 0.92 8.05
CA LYS A 122 -15.54 1.52 8.35
C LYS A 122 -15.52 3.04 8.15
N GLN A 123 -14.54 3.73 8.74
CA GLN A 123 -14.42 5.17 8.55
C GLN A 123 -14.28 5.56 7.08
N LEU A 124 -13.51 4.79 6.30
CA LEU A 124 -13.40 5.02 4.86
C LEU A 124 -14.73 4.79 4.13
N CYS A 125 -15.49 3.75 4.47
CA CYS A 125 -16.83 3.51 3.90
C CYS A 125 -17.82 4.63 4.19
N GLU A 126 -17.70 5.30 5.34
CA GLU A 126 -18.56 6.41 5.76
C GLU A 126 -18.14 7.75 5.11
N MET A 127 -16.97 7.80 4.45
CA MET A 127 -16.52 8.96 3.69
C MET A 127 -17.02 8.86 2.25
N GLU A 128 -17.84 9.83 1.85
CA GLU A 128 -18.37 9.89 0.49
C GLU A 128 -17.25 9.86 -0.55
N GLY A 129 -17.35 8.87 -1.45
CA GLY A 129 -16.40 8.69 -2.53
C GLY A 129 -15.00 8.33 -2.07
N ALA A 130 -14.75 7.83 -0.86
CA ALA A 130 -13.43 7.36 -0.44
C ALA A 130 -13.16 5.90 -0.86
N VAL A 131 -14.16 5.03 -0.75
CA VAL A 131 -14.08 3.62 -1.15
C VAL A 131 -15.42 3.16 -1.75
N HIS A 132 -15.50 1.91 -2.19
CA HIS A 132 -16.70 1.30 -2.75
C HIS A 132 -17.36 0.38 -1.71
N PRO A 133 -18.28 0.88 -0.87
CA PRO A 133 -18.79 0.14 0.30
C PRO A 133 -19.66 -1.08 -0.06
N ASP A 134 -20.36 -1.03 -1.20
CA ASP A 134 -21.38 -2.03 -1.57
C ASP A 134 -20.79 -3.26 -2.29
N ARG A 135 -19.49 -3.26 -2.61
CA ARG A 135 -18.87 -4.38 -3.34
C ARG A 135 -18.79 -5.64 -2.49
N ILE A 136 -18.90 -6.79 -3.16
CA ILE A 136 -18.84 -8.12 -2.54
C ILE A 136 -17.46 -8.44 -1.95
N THR A 137 -17.44 -9.27 -0.90
CA THR A 137 -16.23 -9.91 -0.35
C THR A 137 -16.41 -11.43 -0.23
N ILE A 138 -15.37 -12.14 0.21
CA ILE A 138 -15.41 -13.59 0.47
C ILE A 138 -16.46 -14.00 1.51
N THR A 139 -17.00 -13.07 2.30
CA THR A 139 -18.07 -13.37 3.24
C THR A 139 -19.43 -13.53 2.55
N GLY A 140 -19.54 -13.10 1.29
CA GLY A 140 -20.79 -12.98 0.55
C GLY A 140 -21.62 -11.75 0.94
N LYS A 141 -21.07 -10.86 1.78
CA LYS A 141 -21.65 -9.55 2.14
C LYS A 141 -20.86 -8.43 1.48
N SER A 142 -21.42 -7.23 1.47
CA SER A 142 -20.70 -6.02 1.06
C SER A 142 -19.54 -5.70 2.01
N LEU A 143 -18.57 -4.90 1.54
CA LEU A 143 -17.46 -4.40 2.36
C LEU A 143 -17.99 -3.71 3.63
N TYR A 144 -18.97 -2.81 3.49
CA TYR A 144 -19.52 -2.06 4.62
C TYR A 144 -20.26 -2.96 5.61
N GLU A 145 -21.08 -3.91 5.16
CA GLU A 145 -21.76 -4.84 6.06
C GLU A 145 -20.81 -5.65 6.93
N ASN A 146 -19.60 -5.92 6.44
CA ASN A 146 -18.58 -6.64 7.19
C ASN A 146 -17.93 -5.82 8.31
N VAL A 147 -18.00 -4.48 8.23
CA VAL A 147 -17.29 -3.58 9.15
C VAL A 147 -18.21 -2.59 9.87
N LYS A 148 -19.51 -2.55 9.58
CA LYS A 148 -20.47 -1.58 10.15
C LYS A 148 -20.47 -1.54 11.69
N ASP A 149 -20.22 -2.67 12.33
CA ASP A 149 -20.21 -2.83 13.80
C ASP A 149 -18.81 -2.61 14.40
N ALA A 150 -17.79 -2.31 13.58
CA ALA A 150 -16.47 -1.96 14.08
C ALA A 150 -16.49 -0.58 14.74
N GLU A 151 -15.69 -0.42 15.79
CA GLU A 151 -15.58 0.81 16.56
C GLU A 151 -14.13 1.23 16.70
N VAL A 152 -13.89 2.54 16.63
CA VAL A 152 -12.60 3.12 17.00
C VAL A 152 -12.56 3.24 18.52
N LEU A 153 -11.69 2.45 19.14
CA LEU A 153 -11.53 2.38 20.61
C LEU A 153 -10.45 3.34 21.12
N ASN A 154 -9.58 3.83 20.24
CA ASN A 154 -8.53 4.79 20.58
C ASN A 154 -8.28 5.77 19.43
N ASN A 155 -8.71 7.02 19.61
CA ASN A 155 -8.58 8.09 18.63
C ASN A 155 -7.15 8.63 18.46
N ASP A 156 -6.22 8.31 19.37
CA ASP A 156 -4.82 8.68 19.18
C ASP A 156 -4.10 7.77 18.17
N VAL A 157 -4.54 6.51 18.09
CA VAL A 157 -3.99 5.48 17.19
C VAL A 157 -4.70 5.47 15.84
N ILE A 158 -6.03 5.56 15.85
CA ILE A 158 -6.87 5.63 14.64
C ILE A 158 -7.65 6.93 14.72
N ARG A 159 -7.18 7.95 14.00
CA ARG A 159 -7.79 9.28 14.02
C ARG A 159 -9.08 9.34 13.20
N SER A 160 -9.87 10.38 13.46
CA SER A 160 -10.99 10.77 12.60
C SER A 160 -10.50 11.54 11.38
N LYS A 161 -11.40 11.78 10.41
CA LYS A 161 -11.10 12.63 9.25
C LYS A 161 -10.66 14.05 9.66
N GLU A 162 -11.30 14.62 10.68
CA GLU A 162 -11.07 15.98 11.17
C GLU A 162 -9.73 16.12 11.89
N THR A 163 -9.26 15.03 12.50
CA THR A 163 -8.03 15.00 13.31
C THR A 163 -6.87 14.27 12.61
N ALA A 164 -7.07 13.84 11.37
CA ALA A 164 -6.10 13.10 10.55
C ALA A 164 -4.73 13.80 10.51
N TYR A 165 -3.66 13.00 10.38
CA TYR A 165 -2.30 13.54 10.29
C TYR A 165 -2.08 14.40 9.03
N SER A 166 -2.85 14.12 7.98
CA SER A 166 -2.86 14.82 6.72
C SER A 166 -4.22 14.62 6.06
N PRO A 167 -4.79 15.64 5.39
CA PRO A 167 -6.04 15.48 4.63
C PRO A 167 -5.87 14.64 3.36
N VAL A 168 -4.61 14.40 2.94
CA VAL A 168 -4.26 13.60 1.76
C VAL A 168 -3.36 12.42 2.14
N GLY A 169 -3.41 11.38 1.29
CA GLY A 169 -2.76 10.10 1.52
C GLY A 169 -1.24 10.14 1.51
N GLY A 170 -0.62 9.08 2.04
CA GLY A 170 0.83 9.01 2.25
C GLY A 170 1.68 8.63 1.04
N LEU A 171 1.10 8.38 -0.14
CA LEU A 171 1.79 7.96 -1.36
C LEU A 171 1.52 8.93 -2.52
N SER A 172 2.50 9.08 -3.41
CA SER A 172 2.36 9.81 -4.66
C SER A 172 3.17 9.13 -5.77
N ILE A 173 2.62 9.14 -6.98
CA ILE A 173 3.30 8.73 -8.21
C ILE A 173 3.78 9.98 -8.93
N LEU A 174 5.09 10.06 -9.14
CA LEU A 174 5.79 11.11 -9.85
C LEU A 174 6.05 10.68 -11.29
N PHE A 175 5.74 11.56 -12.23
CA PHE A 175 6.03 11.35 -13.65
C PHE A 175 7.00 12.42 -14.14
N GLY A 176 7.81 12.09 -15.14
CA GLY A 176 8.72 13.03 -15.76
C GLY A 176 9.71 12.34 -16.69
N ASN A 177 10.67 13.11 -17.22
CA ASN A 177 11.70 12.58 -18.12
C ASN A 177 12.56 11.46 -17.51
N ILE A 178 12.79 11.49 -16.18
CA ILE A 178 13.54 10.46 -15.46
C ILE A 178 12.69 9.22 -15.15
N ALA A 179 11.38 9.40 -14.91
CA ALA A 179 10.43 8.35 -14.59
C ALA A 179 9.20 8.45 -15.51
N PRO A 180 9.36 8.13 -16.80
CA PRO A 180 8.28 8.28 -17.78
C PRO A 180 7.10 7.35 -17.46
N ASP A 181 7.41 6.16 -16.93
CA ASP A 181 6.42 5.15 -16.53
C ASP A 181 6.02 5.28 -15.04
N GLY A 182 6.45 6.35 -14.37
CA GLY A 182 6.10 6.65 -12.98
C GLY A 182 7.14 6.19 -11.95
N GLY A 183 7.26 6.97 -10.88
CA GLY A 183 8.07 6.65 -9.70
C GLY A 183 7.27 6.88 -8.42
N VAL A 184 7.34 5.95 -7.46
CA VAL A 184 6.59 6.07 -6.19
C VAL A 184 7.41 6.79 -5.12
N ILE A 185 6.78 7.73 -4.42
CA ILE A 185 7.34 8.36 -3.23
C ILE A 185 6.36 8.28 -2.05
N LYS A 186 6.90 8.10 -0.84
CA LYS A 186 6.14 8.15 0.41
C LYS A 186 6.13 9.58 0.96
N VAL A 187 5.11 10.35 0.58
CA VAL A 187 4.92 11.76 1.00
C VAL A 187 4.90 11.87 2.53
N GLY A 188 4.29 10.91 3.23
CA GLY A 188 4.21 10.92 4.69
C GLY A 188 5.55 10.77 5.42
N ALA A 189 6.65 10.47 4.71
CA ALA A 189 8.01 10.36 5.25
C ALA A 189 8.94 11.49 4.77
N VAL A 190 8.45 12.41 3.93
CA VAL A 190 9.20 13.58 3.45
C VAL A 190 9.04 14.71 4.48
N ASP A 191 10.11 15.48 4.71
CA ASP A 191 10.05 16.68 5.55
C ASP A 191 9.01 17.67 4.97
N PRO A 192 8.04 18.16 5.77
CA PRO A 192 6.99 19.06 5.26
C PRO A 192 7.50 20.36 4.62
N SER A 193 8.72 20.80 4.95
CA SER A 193 9.36 21.96 4.32
C SER A 193 9.82 21.67 2.88
N ILE A 194 10.01 20.40 2.52
CA ILE A 194 10.48 19.96 1.21
C ILE A 194 9.26 19.65 0.33
N LYS A 195 8.77 20.70 -0.36
CA LYS A 195 7.73 20.56 -1.39
C LYS A 195 8.30 20.41 -2.80
N THR A 196 9.46 21.02 -3.02
CA THR A 196 10.19 20.98 -4.29
C THR A 196 11.67 20.83 -3.96
N PHE A 197 12.38 20.01 -4.74
CA PHE A 197 13.83 19.86 -4.63
C PHE A 197 14.47 19.99 -6.01
N LYS A 198 15.55 20.77 -6.09
CA LYS A 198 16.41 20.87 -7.27
C LYS A 198 17.86 20.80 -6.79
N GLY A 199 18.63 19.90 -7.40
CA GLY A 199 20.05 19.72 -7.08
C GLY A 199 20.78 19.07 -8.26
N GLU A 200 22.10 19.05 -8.17
CA GLU A 200 22.95 18.31 -9.09
C GLU A 200 22.80 16.80 -8.83
N ALA A 201 22.70 16.01 -9.90
CA ALA A 201 22.59 14.56 -9.77
C ALA A 201 23.96 13.95 -9.47
N ILE A 202 24.09 13.29 -8.33
CA ILE A 202 25.24 12.45 -8.00
C ILE A 202 24.83 10.99 -8.24
N VAL A 203 25.40 10.37 -9.26
CA VAL A 203 25.00 9.05 -9.76
C VAL A 203 26.00 7.98 -9.32
N TYR A 204 25.47 6.85 -8.85
CA TYR A 204 26.23 5.64 -8.50
C TYR A 204 25.65 4.42 -9.19
N GLU A 205 26.53 3.49 -9.58
CA GLU A 205 26.19 2.28 -10.34
C GLU A 205 26.10 1.03 -9.46
N SER A 206 26.56 1.09 -8.20
CA SER A 206 26.25 0.10 -7.14
C SER A 206 25.74 0.75 -5.84
N GLN A 207 24.92 0.01 -5.07
CA GLN A 207 24.58 0.42 -3.70
C GLN A 207 25.84 0.47 -2.82
N ASP A 208 26.78 -0.43 -3.06
CA ASP A 208 28.02 -0.52 -2.29
C ASP A 208 28.87 0.75 -2.49
N GLU A 209 28.98 1.27 -3.73
CA GLU A 209 29.59 2.58 -4.02
C GLU A 209 28.88 3.72 -3.29
N ALA A 210 27.54 3.77 -3.35
CA ALA A 210 26.77 4.83 -2.71
C ALA A 210 26.94 4.85 -1.18
N LEU A 211 27.07 3.67 -0.55
CA LEU A 211 27.26 3.55 0.90
C LEU A 211 28.65 4.01 1.35
N VAL A 212 29.69 3.73 0.56
CA VAL A 212 31.07 4.15 0.87
C VAL A 212 31.17 5.68 0.95
N GLU A 213 30.56 6.38 0.00
CA GLU A 213 30.68 7.84 -0.10
C GLU A 213 29.79 8.61 0.89
N SER A 214 28.83 7.95 1.54
CA SER A 214 27.93 8.54 2.57
C SER A 214 27.22 9.85 2.14
N LYS A 215 27.06 10.06 0.83
CA LYS A 215 26.33 11.19 0.25
C LYS A 215 24.93 10.74 -0.17
N VAL A 216 23.98 11.68 -0.20
CA VAL A 216 22.67 11.44 -0.80
C VAL A 216 22.88 11.13 -2.28
N ALA A 217 22.57 9.90 -2.66
CA ALA A 217 22.97 9.28 -3.91
C ALA A 217 21.74 8.95 -4.77
N MET A 218 21.82 9.19 -6.07
CA MET A 218 20.90 8.64 -7.08
C MET A 218 21.50 7.34 -7.62
N TYR A 219 20.83 6.21 -7.38
CA TYR A 219 21.29 4.89 -7.85
C TYR A 219 20.63 4.51 -9.17
N VAL A 220 21.40 4.15 -10.21
CA VAL A 220 20.85 3.75 -11.51
C VAL A 220 21.45 2.45 -12.04
N ARG A 221 20.76 1.34 -11.76
CA ARG A 221 20.20 0.49 -12.83
C ARG A 221 18.94 -0.23 -12.29
N GLY A 222 17.78 0.09 -12.87
CA GLY A 222 16.44 -0.39 -12.45
C GLY A 222 15.68 0.46 -11.41
N MET A 223 16.24 1.64 -11.06
CA MET A 223 15.76 2.74 -10.20
C MET A 223 14.88 2.39 -8.97
N TRP A 224 15.55 2.25 -7.82
CA TRP A 224 14.99 2.38 -6.48
C TRP A 224 15.65 3.58 -5.79
N LEU A 225 14.87 4.55 -5.30
CA LEU A 225 15.32 5.68 -4.48
C LEU A 225 14.95 5.42 -3.03
N SER A 226 15.93 5.25 -2.13
CA SER A 226 15.69 5.40 -0.69
C SER A 226 16.55 6.53 -0.14
N SER A 227 15.90 7.51 0.47
CA SER A 227 16.56 8.38 1.44
C SER A 227 16.91 7.51 2.66
N ALA A 228 18.18 7.56 3.05
CA ALA A 228 18.78 6.82 4.15
C ALA A 228 17.86 6.63 5.38
N MET A 229 17.30 5.43 5.52
CA MET A 229 16.90 4.90 6.83
C MET A 229 17.38 3.44 6.92
N LYS A 230 18.02 3.14 8.06
CA LYS A 230 18.80 1.93 8.42
C LYS A 230 18.05 0.59 8.29
N GLY A 231 17.60 0.20 7.09
CA GLY A 231 16.80 -1.01 6.87
C GLY A 231 17.35 -1.94 5.81
N GLN A 232 18.23 -2.88 6.19
CA GLN A 232 18.81 -3.93 5.32
C GLN A 232 17.78 -4.90 4.68
N LYS A 233 16.49 -4.84 5.05
CA LYS A 233 15.47 -5.83 4.65
C LYS A 233 14.89 -5.61 3.24
N ALA A 234 14.68 -4.36 2.81
CA ALA A 234 13.98 -4.05 1.55
C ALA A 234 14.76 -4.47 0.29
N VAL A 235 16.09 -4.39 0.34
CA VAL A 235 17.00 -4.68 -0.79
C VAL A 235 17.00 -6.16 -1.17
N ARG A 236 16.80 -7.06 -0.20
CA ARG A 236 16.93 -8.51 -0.42
C ARG A 236 15.76 -9.08 -1.23
N GLU A 237 14.57 -8.50 -1.11
CA GLU A 237 13.38 -8.94 -1.86
C GLU A 237 13.39 -8.42 -3.30
N CYS A 238 13.79 -7.17 -3.53
CA CYS A 238 13.86 -6.61 -4.89
C CYS A 238 14.94 -7.29 -5.74
N ARG A 239 16.08 -7.70 -5.15
CA ARG A 239 17.11 -8.51 -5.84
C ARG A 239 16.60 -9.87 -6.33
N LYS A 240 15.52 -10.43 -5.76
CA LYS A 240 14.92 -11.67 -6.28
C LYS A 240 14.01 -11.38 -7.48
N CYS A 241 13.25 -10.30 -7.45
CA CYS A 241 12.37 -9.90 -8.55
C CYS A 241 13.16 -9.39 -9.78
N LEU A 242 14.19 -8.55 -9.57
CA LEU A 242 15.00 -7.99 -10.66
C LEU A 242 15.90 -9.03 -11.37
N ARG A 243 16.19 -10.18 -10.74
CA ARG A 243 16.87 -11.29 -11.42
C ARG A 243 16.01 -11.98 -12.50
N GLN A 244 14.72 -11.71 -12.54
CA GLN A 244 13.79 -12.33 -13.48
C GLN A 244 13.55 -11.51 -14.74
N GLN A 245 14.08 -10.28 -14.84
CA GLN A 245 13.97 -9.47 -16.05
C GLN A 245 15.31 -9.45 -16.81
N PRO A 246 15.32 -9.70 -18.13
CA PRO A 246 16.53 -9.56 -18.93
C PRO A 246 16.95 -8.08 -18.95
N PRO A 247 18.27 -7.78 -18.90
CA PRO A 247 18.74 -6.40 -18.97
C PRO A 247 18.39 -5.79 -20.34
N LEU A 248 17.91 -4.53 -20.33
CA LEU A 248 17.74 -3.76 -21.55
C LEU A 248 19.10 -3.51 -22.22
N PRO A 249 19.19 -3.56 -23.57
CA PRO A 249 20.43 -3.33 -24.31
C PRO A 249 21.07 -1.98 -23.98
N GLU A 250 22.40 -1.97 -23.92
CA GLU A 250 23.22 -0.84 -23.47
C GLU A 250 23.10 0.41 -24.38
N GLU A 251 22.64 0.23 -25.63
CA GLU A 251 22.57 1.30 -26.62
C GLU A 251 21.36 2.25 -26.47
N ASP A 252 20.29 1.84 -25.78
CA ASP A 252 19.09 2.68 -25.62
C ASP A 252 19.27 3.82 -24.61
N TRP A 253 20.26 3.70 -23.72
CA TRP A 253 20.46 4.65 -22.62
C TRP A 253 21.14 5.95 -23.07
N LYS A 254 21.99 5.90 -24.12
CA LYS A 254 22.82 7.04 -24.55
C LYS A 254 22.07 8.12 -25.35
N ARG A 255 20.81 7.88 -25.74
CA ARG A 255 20.04 8.78 -26.63
C ARG A 255 19.00 9.66 -25.94
N ARG A 256 18.81 9.58 -24.62
CA ARG A 256 17.65 10.18 -23.93
C ARG A 256 17.96 11.26 -22.87
N LEU A 257 19.15 11.84 -22.88
CA LEU A 257 19.47 13.00 -22.03
C LEU A 257 19.67 14.24 -22.93
N PRO A 258 18.70 15.17 -23.00
CA PRO A 258 18.97 16.56 -23.36
C PRO A 258 19.61 17.32 -22.19
#